data_AF-A0A821LNW5-F1
#
_entry.id   AF-A0A821LNW5-F1
#
_cell.length_a   1.000
_cell.length_b   1.000
_cell.length_c   1.000
_cell.angle_alpha   90.00
_cell.angle_beta   90.00
_cell.angle_gamma   90.00
#
_symmetry.space_group_name_H-M   'P 1'
#
loop_
_entity.id
_entity.type
_entity.pdbx_description
1 polymer ?
#
loop_
_entity_poly.entity_id
_entity_poly.type
_entity_poly.pdbx_seq_one_letter_code
_entity_poly.pdbx_strand_id
1 'polypeptide(L)'
;MWAFEPNDPNERFRVICQLCANEFCSLCNQQYHYRTGCQQLTVITERWFFWCNSERARYLAKRARQDAAYAVRLAEHEKQHAANRQRNEELRHRYDTAVADEKYKAEHCRHCPHCHRVVERIEGCASMICGQDYHGGNTQSGCGKSFTWDQAKKYRSATVRRPEQLMNDLPPPESPVVVHENIK
;
A
#
# COMPACT_ATOMS: atom_id res chain seq x y z
N MET A 1 -16.82 16.45 -30.13
CA MET A 1 -16.90 15.00 -30.38
C MET A 1 -16.21 14.76 -31.71
N TRP A 2 -14.97 14.28 -31.70
CA TRP A 2 -14.22 13.97 -32.92
C TRP A 2 -14.24 12.45 -33.08
N ALA A 3 -15.11 11.97 -33.96
CA ALA A 3 -15.11 10.57 -34.37
C ALA A 3 -14.06 10.44 -35.47
N PHE A 4 -13.00 9.68 -35.23
CA PHE A 4 -12.17 9.19 -36.32
C PHE A 4 -12.96 8.08 -36.99
N GLU A 5 -13.42 8.32 -38.21
CA GLU A 5 -14.06 7.31 -39.06
C GLU A 5 -12.96 6.61 -39.86
N PRO A 6 -12.53 5.39 -39.47
CA PRO A 6 -11.57 4.64 -40.27
C PRO A 6 -12.21 4.28 -41.63
N ASN A 7 -11.42 4.34 -42.71
CA ASN A 7 -11.88 3.95 -44.04
C ASN A 7 -12.12 2.44 -44.16
N ASP A 8 -11.51 1.63 -43.29
CA ASP A 8 -11.77 0.21 -43.14
C ASP A 8 -12.10 -0.09 -41.66
N PRO A 9 -13.28 -0.66 -41.34
CA PRO A 9 -13.65 -1.02 -39.97
C PRO A 9 -12.73 -2.08 -39.34
N ASN A 10 -11.91 -2.78 -40.13
CA ASN A 10 -10.90 -3.72 -39.66
C ASN A 10 -9.50 -3.09 -39.56
N GLU A 11 -9.36 -1.79 -39.85
CA GLU A 11 -8.08 -1.10 -39.72
C GLU A 11 -7.70 -0.95 -38.24
N ARG A 12 -6.56 -1.53 -37.88
CA ARG A 12 -6.03 -1.44 -36.53
C ARG A 12 -5.13 -0.22 -36.39
N PHE A 13 -5.51 0.69 -35.50
CA PHE A 13 -4.72 1.86 -35.16
C PHE A 13 -4.69 2.10 -33.65
N ARG A 14 -3.79 2.99 -33.24
CA ARG A 14 -3.61 3.38 -31.84
C ARG A 14 -4.57 4.50 -31.49
N VAL A 15 -5.32 4.31 -30.42
CA VAL A 15 -6.23 5.31 -29.84
C VAL A 15 -5.60 5.86 -28.57
N ILE A 16 -5.61 7.18 -28.41
CA ILE A 16 -5.15 7.88 -27.20
C ILE A 16 -6.34 8.59 -26.57
N CYS A 17 -6.72 8.19 -25.35
CA CYS A 17 -7.79 8.85 -24.62
C CYS A 17 -7.36 10.26 -24.20
N GLN A 18 -8.11 11.29 -24.60
CA GLN A 18 -7.78 12.68 -24.29
C GLN A 18 -8.04 13.06 -22.82
N LEU A 19 -8.82 12.26 -22.07
CA LEU A 19 -9.14 12.53 -20.67
C LEU A 19 -8.09 11.96 -19.71
N CYS A 20 -7.56 10.77 -20.01
CA CYS A 20 -6.64 10.05 -19.12
C CYS A 20 -5.30 9.67 -19.77
N ALA A 21 -5.06 10.09 -21.01
CA ALA A 21 -3.87 9.78 -21.80
C ALA A 21 -3.59 8.29 -22.03
N ASN A 22 -4.53 7.39 -21.71
CA ASN A 22 -4.34 5.96 -21.89
C ASN A 22 -4.34 5.57 -23.38
N GLU A 23 -3.45 4.65 -23.76
CA GLU A 23 -3.27 4.18 -25.14
C GLU A 23 -3.83 2.76 -25.33
N PHE A 24 -4.69 2.57 -26.32
CA PHE A 24 -5.31 1.27 -26.61
C PHE A 24 -5.53 1.00 -28.10
N CYS A 25 -5.78 -0.25 -28.43
CA CYS A 25 -6.02 -0.75 -29.79
C CYS A 25 -7.47 -0.53 -30.22
N SER A 26 -7.68 0.04 -31.42
CA SER A 26 -9.02 0.31 -31.97
C SER A 26 -9.89 -0.94 -32.13
N LEU A 27 -9.29 -2.12 -32.31
CA LEU A 27 -10.05 -3.36 -32.55
C LEU A 27 -10.39 -4.13 -31.28
N CYS A 28 -9.40 -4.32 -30.38
CA CYS A 28 -9.58 -5.17 -29.20
C CYS A 28 -9.76 -4.39 -27.89
N ASN A 29 -9.59 -3.07 -27.91
CA ASN A 29 -9.65 -2.19 -26.74
C ASN A 29 -8.67 -2.56 -25.60
N GLN A 30 -7.65 -3.38 -25.89
CA GLN A 30 -6.53 -3.67 -24.99
C GLN A 30 -5.38 -2.69 -25.23
N GLN A 31 -4.32 -2.76 -24.41
CA GLN A 31 -3.10 -1.98 -24.62
C GLN A 31 -2.64 -2.09 -26.08
N TYR A 32 -2.30 -0.95 -26.69
CA TYR A 32 -1.85 -0.95 -28.08
C TYR A 32 -0.59 -1.81 -28.25
N HIS A 33 -0.59 -2.68 -29.27
CA HIS A 33 0.42 -3.71 -29.44
C HIS A 33 1.07 -3.64 -30.83
N TYR A 34 2.40 -3.52 -30.84
CA TYR A 34 3.20 -3.46 -32.04
C TYR A 34 3.58 -4.87 -32.52
N ARG A 35 3.61 -5.09 -33.84
CA ARG A 35 4.14 -6.32 -34.47
C ARG A 35 3.48 -7.64 -34.04
N THR A 36 2.31 -7.60 -33.38
CA THR A 36 1.54 -8.79 -33.00
C THR A 36 0.06 -8.58 -33.27
N GLY A 37 -0.69 -9.64 -33.59
CA GLY A 37 -2.14 -9.60 -33.82
C GLY A 37 -2.96 -9.52 -32.52
N CYS A 38 -4.20 -9.03 -32.58
CA CYS A 38 -5.06 -8.89 -31.39
C CYS A 38 -5.28 -10.23 -30.67
N GLN A 39 -5.42 -11.33 -31.42
CA GLN A 39 -5.60 -12.68 -30.88
C GLN A 39 -4.32 -13.22 -30.22
N GLN A 40 -3.15 -12.78 -30.67
CA GLN A 40 -1.86 -13.21 -30.12
C GLN A 40 -1.52 -12.48 -28.81
N LEU A 41 -2.07 -11.28 -28.59
CA LEU A 41 -1.80 -10.49 -27.41
C LEU A 41 -2.07 -11.28 -26.13
N THR A 42 -3.23 -11.92 -26.03
CA THR A 42 -3.62 -12.70 -24.84
C THR A 42 -2.62 -13.81 -24.56
N VAL A 43 -2.22 -14.57 -25.58
CA VAL A 43 -1.26 -15.69 -25.45
C VAL A 43 0.12 -15.17 -25.03
N ILE A 44 0.57 -14.05 -25.59
CA ILE A 44 1.85 -13.43 -25.22
C ILE A 44 1.79 -12.92 -23.79
N THR A 45 0.70 -12.27 -23.40
CA THR A 45 0.48 -11.77 -22.04
C THR A 45 0.48 -12.91 -21.03
N GLU A 46 -0.23 -14.01 -21.31
CA GLU A 46 -0.22 -15.21 -20.46
C GLU A 46 1.18 -15.82 -20.33
N ARG A 47 1.90 -15.97 -21.44
CA ARG A 47 3.29 -16.46 -21.43
C ARG A 47 4.21 -15.53 -20.65
N TRP A 48 4.02 -14.23 -20.78
CA TRP A 48 4.79 -13.24 -20.02
C TRP A 48 4.52 -13.34 -18.52
N PHE A 49 3.26 -13.49 -18.11
CA PHE A 49 2.92 -13.72 -16.71
C PHE A 49 3.47 -15.04 -16.20
N PHE A 50 3.35 -16.11 -16.98
CA PHE A 50 3.97 -17.39 -16.65
C PHE A 50 5.48 -17.23 -16.45
N TRP A 51 6.18 -16.57 -17.36
CA TRP A 51 7.62 -16.30 -17.23
C TRP A 51 7.90 -15.50 -15.96
N CYS A 52 7.19 -14.39 -15.71
CA CYS A 52 7.34 -13.58 -14.51
C CYS A 52 7.18 -14.38 -13.21
N ASN A 53 6.19 -15.27 -13.17
CA ASN A 53 5.79 -15.99 -11.95
C ASN A 53 6.56 -17.29 -11.71
N SER A 54 7.20 -17.87 -12.73
CA SER A 54 7.85 -19.19 -12.62
C SER A 54 9.28 -19.21 -13.16
N GLU A 55 9.45 -18.90 -14.44
CA GLU A 55 10.73 -19.13 -15.13
C GLU A 55 11.77 -18.03 -14.88
N ARG A 56 11.31 -16.81 -14.57
CA ARG A 56 12.17 -15.64 -14.36
C ARG A 56 13.18 -15.90 -13.25
N ALA A 57 12.74 -16.43 -12.10
CA ALA A 57 13.62 -16.72 -10.98
C ALA A 57 14.74 -17.71 -11.39
N ARG A 58 14.38 -18.77 -12.14
CA ARG A 58 15.35 -19.74 -12.66
C ARG A 58 16.34 -19.10 -13.63
N TYR A 59 15.87 -18.24 -14.53
CA TYR A 59 16.72 -17.50 -15.47
C TYR A 59 17.71 -16.59 -14.73
N LEU A 60 17.23 -15.80 -13.76
CA LEU A 60 18.07 -14.90 -12.95
C LEU A 60 19.12 -15.68 -12.15
N ALA A 61 18.73 -16.80 -11.54
CA ALA A 61 19.66 -17.67 -10.83
C ALA A 61 20.73 -18.27 -11.75
N LYS A 62 20.35 -18.71 -12.97
CA LYS A 62 21.31 -19.18 -13.97
C LYS A 62 22.28 -18.07 -14.37
N ARG A 63 21.79 -16.85 -14.56
CA ARG A 63 22.60 -15.69 -14.92
C ARG A 63 23.59 -15.31 -13.82
N ALA A 64 23.15 -15.30 -12.56
CA ALA A 64 24.03 -15.05 -11.41
C ALA A 64 25.18 -16.08 -11.31
N ARG A 65 24.97 -17.33 -11.74
CA ARG A 65 26.06 -18.32 -11.82
C ARG A 65 27.09 -18.02 -12.92
N GLN A 66 26.67 -17.32 -13.98
CA GLN A 66 27.51 -17.04 -15.15
C GLN A 66 28.23 -15.69 -15.05
N ASP A 67 27.69 -14.74 -14.28
CA ASP A 67 28.22 -13.38 -14.13
C ASP A 67 28.29 -13.01 -12.64
N ALA A 68 29.52 -12.96 -12.13
CA ALA A 68 29.80 -12.61 -10.73
C ALA A 68 29.35 -11.17 -10.39
N ALA A 69 29.47 -10.23 -11.33
CA ALA A 69 29.01 -8.86 -11.11
C ALA A 69 27.47 -8.80 -11.05
N TYR A 70 26.78 -9.62 -11.85
CA TYR A 70 25.33 -9.77 -11.75
C TYR A 70 24.91 -10.40 -10.43
N ALA A 71 25.63 -11.42 -9.94
CA ALA A 71 25.35 -12.06 -8.66
C ALA A 71 25.40 -11.06 -7.49
N VAL A 72 26.42 -10.18 -7.45
CA VAL A 72 26.53 -9.14 -6.42
C VAL A 72 25.35 -8.16 -6.50
N ARG A 73 24.98 -7.71 -7.69
CA ARG A 73 23.83 -6.79 -7.87
C ARG A 73 22.51 -7.44 -7.46
N LEU A 74 22.31 -8.72 -7.78
CA LEU A 74 21.11 -9.46 -7.41
C LEU A 74 21.01 -9.61 -5.89
N ALA A 75 22.10 -9.96 -5.21
CA ALA A 75 22.15 -10.09 -3.76
C ALA A 75 21.86 -8.76 -3.05
N GLU A 76 22.41 -7.64 -3.53
CA GLU A 76 22.14 -6.31 -2.96
C GLU A 76 20.66 -5.91 -3.15
N HIS A 77 20.10 -6.17 -4.33
CA HIS A 77 18.68 -5.94 -4.59
C HIS A 77 17.78 -6.78 -3.67
N GLU A 78 18.06 -8.08 -3.50
CA GLU A 78 17.30 -8.96 -2.60
C GLU A 78 17.36 -8.49 -1.15
N LYS A 79 18.54 -8.06 -0.69
CA LYS A 79 18.74 -7.49 0.65
C LYS A 79 17.93 -6.21 0.84
N GLN A 80 17.98 -5.28 -0.13
CA GLN A 80 17.23 -4.03 -0.07
C GLN A 80 15.71 -4.30 -0.09
N HIS A 81 15.25 -5.19 -0.96
CA HIS A 81 13.84 -5.57 -1.05
C HIS A 81 13.34 -6.20 0.27
N ALA A 82 14.12 -7.09 0.88
CA ALA A 82 13.79 -7.65 2.19
C ALA A 82 13.70 -6.57 3.29
N ALA A 83 14.66 -5.63 3.32
CA ALA A 83 14.66 -4.53 4.28
C ALA A 83 13.47 -3.57 4.09
N ASN A 84 13.15 -3.22 2.84
CA ASN A 84 11.99 -2.40 2.49
C ASN A 84 10.69 -3.07 2.90
N ARG A 85 10.54 -4.37 2.61
CA ARG A 85 9.37 -5.15 3.00
C ARG A 85 9.17 -5.13 4.51
N GLN A 86 10.22 -5.40 5.30
CA GLN A 86 10.14 -5.38 6.76
C GLN A 86 9.73 -4.00 7.28
N ARG A 87 10.33 -2.92 6.76
CA ARG A 87 9.98 -1.54 7.14
C ARG A 87 8.53 -1.19 6.81
N ASN A 88 8.06 -1.57 5.62
CA ASN A 88 6.69 -1.32 5.19
C ASN A 88 5.68 -2.10 6.05
N GLU A 89 5.98 -3.35 6.40
CA GLU A 89 5.17 -4.17 7.32
C GLU A 89 5.09 -3.52 8.72
N GLU A 90 6.23 -3.05 9.26
CA GLU A 90 6.27 -2.35 10.56
C GLU A 90 5.50 -1.02 10.54
N LEU A 91 5.66 -0.22 9.49
CA LEU A 91 4.91 1.03 9.32
C LEU A 91 3.41 0.79 9.27
N ARG A 92 2.98 -0.27 8.57
CA ARG A 92 1.58 -0.66 8.51
C ARG A 92 1.07 -1.11 9.87
N HIS A 93 1.82 -1.96 10.57
CA HIS A 93 1.45 -2.40 11.92
C HIS A 93 1.27 -1.22 12.87
N ARG A 94 2.23 -0.28 12.91
CA ARG A 94 2.15 0.93 13.75
C ARG A 94 0.92 1.79 13.42
N TYR A 95 0.61 1.93 12.14
CA TYR A 95 -0.58 2.66 11.71
C TYR A 95 -1.86 1.96 12.17
N ASP A 96 -1.97 0.66 11.96
CA ASP A 96 -3.13 -0.13 12.36
C ASP A 96 -3.34 -0.10 13.89
N THR A 97 -2.26 -0.20 14.68
CA THR A 97 -2.30 -0.01 16.13
C THR A 97 -2.79 1.39 16.51
N ALA A 98 -2.26 2.45 15.90
CA ALA A 98 -2.68 3.81 16.20
C ALA A 98 -4.17 4.06 15.86
N VAL A 99 -4.67 3.50 14.76
CA VAL A 99 -6.08 3.57 14.39
C VAL A 99 -6.95 2.80 15.40
N ALA A 100 -6.52 1.62 15.82
CA ALA A 100 -7.22 0.82 16.83
C ALA A 100 -7.29 1.57 18.18
N ASP A 101 -6.18 2.17 18.62
CA ASP A 101 -6.11 2.98 19.85
C ASP A 101 -7.08 4.17 19.80
N GLU A 102 -7.11 4.90 18.68
CA GLU A 102 -8.02 6.05 18.53
C GLU A 102 -9.49 5.64 18.50
N LYS A 103 -9.80 4.49 17.91
CA LYS A 103 -11.15 3.90 17.95
C LYS A 103 -11.52 3.49 19.38
N TYR A 104 -10.63 2.79 20.08
CA TYR A 104 -10.84 2.38 21.46
C TYR A 104 -11.12 3.58 22.36
N LYS A 105 -10.30 4.64 22.27
CA LYS A 105 -10.51 5.89 23.03
C LYS A 105 -11.85 6.54 22.71
N ALA A 106 -12.29 6.53 21.45
CA ALA A 106 -13.58 7.13 21.07
C ALA A 106 -14.78 6.38 21.67
N GLU A 107 -14.65 5.07 21.86
CA GLU A 107 -15.69 4.21 22.42
C GLU A 107 -15.69 4.23 23.97
N HIS A 108 -14.51 4.27 24.59
CA HIS A 108 -14.34 4.03 26.03
C HIS A 108 -13.94 5.26 26.84
N CYS A 109 -13.50 6.34 26.21
CA CYS A 109 -12.99 7.53 26.91
C CYS A 109 -13.89 8.77 26.77
N ARG A 110 -13.80 9.63 27.77
CA ARG A 110 -14.49 10.94 27.83
C ARG A 110 -13.54 12.03 28.31
N HIS A 111 -13.91 13.29 28.15
CA HIS A 111 -13.19 14.42 28.70
C HIS A 111 -13.70 14.78 30.08
N CYS A 112 -12.79 14.90 31.05
CA CYS A 112 -13.10 15.44 32.37
C CYS A 112 -13.74 16.84 32.23
N PRO A 113 -14.90 17.11 32.85
CA PRO A 113 -15.56 18.41 32.77
C PRO A 113 -14.74 19.58 33.35
N HIS A 114 -13.75 19.30 34.20
CA HIS A 114 -13.00 20.33 34.92
C HIS A 114 -11.62 20.64 34.35
N CYS A 115 -10.90 19.62 33.87
CA CYS A 115 -9.55 19.79 33.32
C CYS A 115 -9.41 19.33 31.86
N HIS A 116 -10.49 18.84 31.26
CA HIS A 116 -10.56 18.38 29.87
C HIS A 116 -9.60 17.24 29.50
N ARG A 117 -8.94 16.62 30.47
CA ARG A 117 -8.12 15.43 30.25
C ARG A 117 -9.00 14.26 29.80
N VAL A 118 -8.46 13.44 28.90
CA VAL A 118 -9.10 12.19 28.47
C VAL A 118 -9.00 11.18 29.61
N VAL A 119 -10.13 10.64 30.01
CA VAL A 119 -10.28 9.67 31.09
C VAL A 119 -11.02 8.45 30.54
N GLU A 120 -10.55 7.27 30.89
CA GLU A 120 -11.20 5.99 30.59
C GLU A 120 -12.18 5.64 31.72
N ARG A 121 -13.23 4.88 31.39
CA ARG A 121 -14.16 4.38 32.39
C ARG A 121 -13.51 3.23 33.17
N ILE A 122 -13.52 3.34 34.48
CA ILE A 122 -13.09 2.28 35.39
C ILE A 122 -14.37 1.62 35.90
N GLU A 123 -14.42 0.30 35.94
CA GLU A 123 -15.67 -0.46 36.07
C GLU A 123 -16.51 -0.08 37.30
N GLY A 124 -17.83 -0.19 37.17
CA GLY A 124 -18.75 -0.31 38.31
C GLY A 124 -19.52 0.93 38.75
N CYS A 125 -19.12 2.16 38.41
CA CYS A 125 -19.83 3.36 38.89
C CYS A 125 -19.97 4.47 37.82
N ALA A 126 -21.07 5.23 37.87
CA ALA A 126 -21.25 6.45 37.08
C ALA A 126 -20.54 7.66 37.71
N SER A 127 -20.21 7.59 39.01
CA SER A 127 -19.44 8.60 39.73
C SER A 127 -17.95 8.29 39.60
N MET A 128 -17.23 9.17 38.92
CA MET A 128 -15.80 9.03 38.62
C MET A 128 -15.01 10.15 39.30
N ILE A 129 -13.76 9.87 39.69
CA ILE A 129 -12.81 10.89 40.16
C ILE A 129 -11.70 11.01 39.12
N CYS A 130 -11.46 12.22 38.63
CA CYS A 130 -10.44 12.42 37.60
C CYS A 130 -9.03 12.13 38.14
N GLY A 131 -8.43 11.01 37.72
CA GLY A 131 -7.08 10.59 38.08
C GLY A 131 -7.00 9.59 39.24
N GLN A 132 -8.13 9.06 39.74
CA GLN A 132 -8.13 8.07 40.82
C GLN A 132 -9.23 7.03 40.64
N ASP A 133 -8.93 5.79 41.04
CA ASP A 133 -9.94 4.77 41.25
C ASP A 133 -10.84 5.15 42.43
N TYR A 134 -12.14 4.90 42.30
CA TYR A 134 -13.11 5.16 43.37
C TYR A 134 -12.80 4.36 44.66
N HIS A 135 -12.14 3.20 44.53
CA HIS A 135 -11.75 2.33 45.65
C HIS A 135 -10.30 2.54 46.14
N GLY A 136 -9.57 3.52 45.59
CA GLY A 136 -8.17 3.77 45.92
C GLY A 136 -7.20 2.69 45.37
N GLY A 137 -5.93 3.05 45.24
CA GLY A 137 -4.87 2.14 44.78
C GLY A 137 -4.17 2.57 43.49
N ASN A 138 -4.91 3.10 42.50
CA ASN A 138 -4.35 3.63 41.26
C ASN A 138 -4.50 5.15 41.20
N THR A 139 -3.42 5.88 41.48
CA THR A 139 -3.38 7.35 41.35
C THR A 139 -2.66 7.73 40.07
N GLN A 140 -3.43 8.19 39.08
CA GLN A 140 -2.94 8.73 37.84
C GLN A 140 -2.95 10.26 37.87
N SER A 141 -2.32 10.89 36.88
CA SER A 141 -2.41 12.35 36.75
C SER A 141 -3.83 12.79 36.40
N GLY A 142 -4.45 13.55 37.29
CA GLY A 142 -5.78 14.13 37.11
C GLY A 142 -6.02 15.31 38.06
N CYS A 143 -7.16 15.98 37.93
CA CYS A 143 -7.47 17.15 38.76
C CYS A 143 -8.11 16.79 40.12
N GLY A 144 -8.38 15.50 40.38
CA GLY A 144 -8.96 15.01 41.63
C GLY A 144 -10.44 15.36 41.84
N LYS A 145 -11.09 16.08 40.92
CA LYS A 145 -12.51 16.43 41.02
C LYS A 145 -13.40 15.26 40.62
N SER A 146 -14.50 15.07 41.34
CA SER A 146 -15.53 14.10 41.02
C SER A 146 -16.48 14.61 39.94
N PHE A 147 -16.98 13.72 39.09
CA PHE A 147 -17.96 14.04 38.06
C PHE A 147 -18.77 12.80 37.67
N THR A 148 -19.93 13.01 37.06
CA THR A 148 -20.76 11.92 36.51
C THR A 148 -20.32 11.59 35.08
N TRP A 149 -20.03 10.32 34.81
CA TRP A 149 -19.55 9.84 33.52
C TRP A 149 -20.46 10.22 32.34
N ASP A 150 -21.77 10.11 32.53
CA ASP A 150 -22.74 10.38 31.46
C ASP A 150 -22.81 11.85 31.05
N GLN A 151 -22.51 12.76 31.99
CA GLN A 151 -22.44 14.21 31.75
C GLN A 151 -21.13 14.65 31.07
N ALA A 152 -20.09 13.80 31.09
CA ALA A 152 -18.82 14.11 30.48
C ALA A 152 -18.89 14.01 28.94
N LYS A 153 -18.24 14.95 28.25
CA LYS A 153 -18.20 14.97 26.78
C LYS A 153 -17.41 13.76 26.26
N LYS A 154 -17.99 13.00 25.32
CA LYS A 154 -17.32 11.87 24.67
C LYS A 154 -16.04 12.31 23.95
N TYR A 155 -15.01 11.47 24.01
CA TYR A 155 -13.80 11.68 23.22
C TYR A 155 -14.12 11.56 21.73
N ARG A 156 -13.44 12.36 20.90
CA ARG A 156 -13.51 12.26 19.44
C ARG A 156 -12.13 11.87 18.94
N SER A 157 -12.06 10.78 18.19
CA SER A 157 -10.82 10.25 17.61
C SER A 157 -10.01 11.34 16.91
N ALA A 158 -8.73 11.43 17.23
CA ALA A 158 -7.81 12.26 16.47
C ALA A 158 -7.58 11.65 15.07
N THR A 159 -7.30 12.48 14.09
CA THR A 159 -6.92 12.01 12.76
C THR A 159 -5.52 11.38 12.83
N VAL A 160 -5.45 10.06 12.65
CA VAL A 160 -4.17 9.36 12.51
C VAL A 160 -3.62 9.63 11.11
N ARG A 161 -2.44 10.24 11.02
CA ARG A 161 -1.79 10.44 9.73
C ARG A 161 -1.42 9.09 9.12
N ARG A 162 -1.90 8.84 7.91
CA ARG A 162 -1.48 7.70 7.12
C ARG A 162 0.01 7.88 6.73
N PRO A 163 0.83 6.83 6.77
CA PRO A 163 2.18 6.89 6.21
C PRO A 163 2.11 7.32 4.75
N GLU A 164 2.79 8.41 4.42
CA GLU A 164 2.65 9.11 3.14
C GLU A 164 3.41 8.40 2.01
N GLN A 165 4.44 7.62 2.34
CA GLN A 165 5.26 6.90 1.36
C GLN A 165 5.66 5.51 1.88
N LEU A 166 5.26 4.48 1.14
CA LEU A 166 5.89 3.17 1.24
C LEU A 166 7.31 3.29 0.68
N MET A 167 8.26 2.57 1.28
CA MET A 167 9.58 2.43 0.68
C MET A 167 9.44 1.60 -0.59
N ASN A 168 9.77 2.21 -1.72
CA ASN A 168 9.78 1.54 -3.01
C ASN A 168 11.06 0.73 -3.14
N ASP A 169 10.94 -0.42 -3.78
CA ASP A 169 12.11 -1.21 -4.15
C ASP A 169 12.87 -0.54 -5.28
N LEU A 170 14.18 -0.74 -5.29
CA LEU A 170 14.98 -0.43 -6.45
C LEU A 170 14.53 -1.34 -7.61
N PRO A 171 14.55 -0.85 -8.86
CA PRO A 171 14.28 -1.72 -9.98
C PRO A 171 15.28 -2.90 -9.97
N PRO A 172 14.85 -4.12 -10.35
CA PRO A 172 15.75 -5.25 -10.48
C PRO A 172 16.93 -4.89 -11.38
N PRO A 173 18.14 -5.40 -11.11
CA PRO A 173 19.31 -5.06 -11.92
C PRO A 173 19.05 -5.39 -13.38
N GLU A 174 19.13 -4.35 -14.22
CA GLU A 174 18.91 -4.50 -15.65
C GLU A 174 19.92 -5.46 -16.25
N SER A 175 19.39 -6.32 -17.09
CA SER A 175 20.17 -7.17 -17.95
C SER A 175 20.48 -6.39 -19.22
N PRO A 176 21.75 -6.19 -19.62
CA PRO A 176 22.04 -5.66 -20.96
C PRO A 176 21.20 -6.41 -21.99
N VAL A 177 20.54 -5.64 -22.86
CA VAL A 177 19.72 -6.17 -23.93
C VAL A 177 20.60 -7.11 -24.75
N VAL A 178 20.24 -8.39 -24.80
CA VAL A 178 20.92 -9.35 -25.66
C VAL A 178 20.52 -8.99 -27.09
N VAL A 179 21.44 -8.35 -27.80
CA VAL A 179 21.27 -8.11 -29.23
C VAL A 179 21.45 -9.44 -29.92
N HIS A 180 20.35 -10.06 -30.33
CA HIS A 180 20.41 -11.24 -31.17
C HIS A 180 20.68 -10.78 -32.60
N GLU A 181 21.94 -10.80 -33.03
CA GLU A 181 22.37 -10.27 -34.33
C GLU A 181 21.81 -11.03 -35.56
N ASN A 182 20.96 -12.04 -35.42
CA ASN A 182 20.48 -12.87 -36.54
C ASN A 182 19.02 -13.35 -36.44
N ILE A 183 18.13 -12.63 -35.76
CA ILE A 183 16.68 -12.94 -35.85
C ILE A 183 16.14 -12.25 -37.11
N LYS A 184 16.12 -12.98 -38.22
CA LYS A 184 15.38 -12.60 -39.45
C LYS A 184 13.89 -12.81 -39.26
#